data_AF-A0A7C4E9B3-F1
#
_entry.id   AF-A0A7C4E9B3-F1
#
_cell.length_a   1.000
_cell.length_b   1.000
_cell.length_c   1.000
_cell.angle_alpha   90.00
_cell.angle_beta   90.00
_cell.angle_gamma   90.00
#
_symmetry.space_group_name_H-M   'P 1'
#
loop_
_entity.id
_entity.type
_entity.pdbx_description
1 polymer ?
#
loop_
_entity_poly.entity_id
_entity_poly.type
_entity_poly.pdbx_seq_one_letter_code
_entity_poly.pdbx_strand_id
1 'polypeptide(L)'
;SGRGLFAAGFRRGDIVLNTFSYHLTPGGFILDSGARAIGCVVIPAGPGNTEQQLEVIEHLRPTAYAGTPDFLKILLDAAEQKGRNAGSIRKAVVSGAAFPPSLQAEIKRRGVDAYQIYATADLGCIAYESPAREGLIVNEDVLLEIVRPGTGEPVPDGEVGEIVVTSFDHDHPWIRLALGDLSAIMPGTSPCGRTNVRIRGWLGRADQTTKVKGMFVRPEQLAEIGKRHPEVGRLRLVVTREGEADAMALLAECAQPSDALAQRLAESLRAVTKLGGRVELVAPSSLPNDGKVIEDRRALT
;
A
#
# COMPACT_ATOMS: atom_id res chain seq x y z
N SER A 1 12.70 -10.21 -5.10
CA SER A 1 11.94 -10.93 -4.05
C SER A 1 12.83 -11.72 -3.09
N GLY A 2 13.98 -12.26 -3.52
CA GLY A 2 14.87 -13.05 -2.63
C GLY A 2 15.31 -12.34 -1.34
N ARG A 3 15.64 -11.04 -1.40
CA ARG A 3 15.97 -10.25 -0.18
C ARG A 3 14.84 -10.24 0.84
N GLY A 4 13.59 -10.07 0.39
CA GLY A 4 12.41 -10.07 1.26
C GLY A 4 12.13 -11.43 1.91
N LEU A 5 12.23 -12.50 1.12
CA LEU A 5 12.15 -13.89 1.62
C LEU A 5 13.25 -14.17 2.67
N PHE A 6 14.50 -13.76 2.40
CA PHE A 6 15.60 -13.93 3.34
C PHE A 6 15.38 -13.13 4.63
N ALA A 7 14.87 -11.90 4.52
CA ALA A 7 14.50 -11.08 5.68
C ALA A 7 13.40 -11.74 6.52
N ALA A 8 12.43 -12.41 5.88
CA ALA A 8 11.38 -13.20 6.51
C ALA A 8 11.84 -14.54 7.11
N GLY A 9 13.14 -14.86 7.06
CA GLY A 9 13.71 -16.06 7.68
C GLY A 9 13.77 -17.31 6.80
N PHE A 10 13.52 -17.16 5.49
CA PHE A 10 13.68 -18.26 4.52
C PHE A 10 15.16 -18.54 4.29
N ARG A 11 15.55 -19.80 4.23
CA ARG A 11 16.93 -20.26 4.08
C ARG A 11 17.00 -21.44 3.12
N ARG A 12 18.21 -21.70 2.62
CA ARG A 12 18.51 -22.86 1.77
C ARG A 12 17.96 -24.15 2.39
N GLY A 13 17.29 -24.96 1.59
CA GLY A 13 16.67 -26.21 2.01
C GLY A 13 15.27 -26.08 2.60
N ASP A 14 14.74 -24.87 2.84
CA ASP A 14 13.32 -24.71 3.15
C ASP A 14 12.47 -25.20 1.97
N ILE A 15 11.35 -25.85 2.30
CA ILE A 15 10.34 -26.28 1.32
C ILE A 15 9.19 -25.27 1.38
N VAL A 16 8.99 -24.55 0.28
CA VAL A 16 8.04 -23.44 0.16
C VAL A 16 6.79 -23.92 -0.57
N LEU A 17 5.64 -23.86 0.10
CA LEU A 17 4.34 -23.97 -0.53
C LEU A 17 3.96 -22.63 -1.15
N ASN A 18 4.09 -22.50 -2.48
CA ASN A 18 3.73 -21.27 -3.19
C ASN A 18 2.31 -21.38 -3.77
N THR A 19 1.39 -20.60 -3.20
CA THR A 19 -0.03 -20.61 -3.57
C THR A 19 -0.43 -19.40 -4.41
N PHE A 20 0.52 -18.61 -4.90
CA PHE A 20 0.23 -17.62 -5.94
C PHE A 20 -0.03 -18.31 -7.28
N SER A 21 -0.79 -17.64 -8.14
CA SER A 21 -1.01 -18.12 -9.49
C SER A 21 0.25 -18.04 -10.36
N TYR A 22 0.40 -19.03 -11.25
CA TYR A 22 1.45 -19.14 -12.26
C TYR A 22 0.92 -18.90 -13.69
N HIS A 23 -0.31 -18.40 -13.83
CA HIS A 23 -0.89 -18.04 -15.13
C HIS A 23 -0.59 -16.57 -15.49
N LEU A 24 -1.60 -15.86 -16.01
CA LEU A 24 -1.57 -14.45 -16.42
C LEU A 24 -1.23 -13.42 -15.32
N THR A 25 -0.95 -13.83 -14.08
CA THR A 25 -0.46 -12.93 -13.03
C THR A 25 0.91 -13.43 -12.55
N PRO A 26 1.94 -12.58 -12.48
CA PRO A 26 3.32 -13.05 -12.31
C PRO A 26 3.70 -13.41 -10.87
N GLY A 27 2.77 -13.30 -9.91
CA GLY A 27 3.05 -13.50 -8.48
C GLY A 27 3.71 -14.85 -8.17
N GLY A 28 3.23 -15.93 -8.79
CA GLY A 28 3.83 -17.26 -8.66
C GLY A 28 5.30 -17.25 -9.06
N PHE A 29 5.62 -16.72 -10.24
CA PHE A 29 6.99 -16.63 -10.75
C PHE A 29 7.89 -15.70 -9.93
N ILE A 30 7.38 -14.57 -9.45
CA ILE A 30 8.14 -13.60 -8.65
C ILE A 30 8.63 -14.25 -7.34
N LEU A 31 7.74 -14.94 -6.63
CA LEU A 31 8.09 -15.57 -5.34
C LEU A 31 8.87 -16.87 -5.54
N ASP A 32 8.55 -17.65 -6.57
CA ASP A 32 9.26 -18.88 -6.94
C ASP A 32 10.74 -18.59 -7.28
N SER A 33 10.98 -17.63 -8.17
CA SER A 33 12.33 -17.22 -8.55
C SER A 33 13.12 -16.70 -7.36
N GLY A 34 12.47 -15.91 -6.49
CA GLY A 34 13.08 -15.40 -5.26
C GLY A 34 13.46 -16.51 -4.28
N ALA A 35 12.59 -17.51 -4.11
CA ALA A 35 12.82 -18.63 -3.19
C ALA A 35 13.94 -19.54 -3.71
N ARG A 36 13.92 -19.87 -5.01
CA ARG A 36 14.99 -20.65 -5.65
C ARG A 36 16.34 -19.94 -5.59
N ALA A 37 16.40 -18.62 -5.74
CA ALA A 37 17.63 -17.85 -5.61
C ALA A 37 18.27 -17.96 -4.21
N ILE A 38 17.48 -18.18 -3.16
CA ILE A 38 17.97 -18.44 -1.79
C ILE A 38 18.31 -19.92 -1.57
N GLY A 39 18.02 -20.78 -2.54
CA GLY A 39 18.22 -22.23 -2.47
C GLY A 39 17.09 -22.98 -1.76
N CYS A 40 15.88 -22.41 -1.72
CA CYS A 40 14.69 -23.14 -1.28
C CYS A 40 14.20 -24.11 -2.37
N VAL A 41 13.48 -25.15 -1.95
CA VAL A 41 12.67 -26.00 -2.83
C VAL A 41 11.28 -25.41 -2.90
N VAL A 42 10.70 -25.29 -4.09
CA VAL A 42 9.37 -24.69 -4.28
C VAL A 42 8.38 -25.74 -4.75
N ILE A 43 7.26 -25.84 -4.05
CA ILE A 43 6.06 -26.56 -4.48
C ILE A 43 5.14 -25.52 -5.14
N PRO A 44 5.01 -25.53 -6.49
CA PRO A 44 4.19 -24.56 -7.22
C PRO A 44 2.71 -24.95 -7.16
N ALA A 45 2.11 -24.84 -5.97
CA ALA A 45 0.78 -25.38 -5.70
C ALA A 45 -0.37 -24.55 -6.33
N GLY A 46 -0.13 -23.27 -6.62
CA GLY A 46 -1.17 -22.40 -7.14
C GLY A 46 -2.27 -22.06 -6.12
N PRO A 47 -3.25 -21.23 -6.50
CA PRO A 47 -4.30 -20.79 -5.59
C PRO A 47 -5.41 -21.84 -5.42
N GLY A 48 -6.13 -21.76 -4.31
CA GLY A 48 -7.33 -22.55 -4.08
C GLY A 48 -7.09 -24.03 -3.82
N ASN A 49 -8.15 -24.83 -4.00
CA ASN A 49 -8.22 -26.25 -3.69
C ASN A 49 -7.66 -26.62 -2.30
N THR A 50 -8.26 -26.04 -1.25
CA THR A 50 -7.78 -26.18 0.14
C THR A 50 -7.58 -27.64 0.57
N GLU A 51 -8.41 -28.58 0.10
CA GLU A 51 -8.24 -30.01 0.44
C GLU A 51 -6.92 -30.57 -0.09
N GLN A 52 -6.63 -30.31 -1.37
CA GLN A 52 -5.37 -30.73 -1.99
C GLN A 52 -4.16 -30.03 -1.35
N GLN A 53 -4.28 -28.75 -0.97
CA GLN A 53 -3.21 -28.04 -0.26
C GLN A 53 -2.90 -28.72 1.08
N LEU A 54 -3.93 -29.15 1.83
CA LEU A 54 -3.75 -29.88 3.08
C LEU A 54 -3.11 -31.26 2.86
N GLU A 55 -3.48 -31.98 1.79
CA GLU A 55 -2.81 -33.24 1.41
C GLU A 55 -1.33 -33.01 1.12
N VAL A 56 -1.00 -31.97 0.35
CA VAL A 56 0.39 -31.59 0.07
C VAL A 56 1.13 -31.25 1.36
N ILE A 57 0.50 -30.53 2.29
CA ILE A 57 1.13 -30.15 3.54
C ILE A 57 1.48 -31.37 4.41
N GLU A 58 0.59 -32.35 4.49
CA GLU A 58 0.81 -33.56 5.29
C GLU A 58 1.88 -34.46 4.69
N HIS A 59 1.89 -34.63 3.36
CA HIS A 59 2.82 -35.52 2.68
C HIS A 59 4.20 -34.90 2.48
N LEU A 60 4.27 -33.64 2.02
CA LEU A 60 5.52 -32.98 1.65
C LEU A 60 6.09 -32.10 2.78
N ARG A 61 5.29 -31.84 3.83
CA ARG A 61 5.69 -31.12 5.04
C ARG A 61 6.46 -29.81 4.76
N PRO A 62 5.90 -28.88 3.95
CA PRO A 62 6.55 -27.60 3.66
C PRO A 62 6.83 -26.83 4.95
N THR A 63 8.02 -26.26 5.07
CA THR A 63 8.42 -25.45 6.24
C THR A 63 7.96 -24.01 6.12
N ALA A 64 7.61 -23.59 4.91
CA ALA A 64 7.34 -22.21 4.57
C ALA A 64 6.17 -22.03 3.59
N TYR A 65 5.52 -20.87 3.65
CA TYR A 65 4.40 -20.49 2.79
C TYR A 65 4.68 -19.19 2.01
N ALA A 66 4.24 -19.13 0.76
CA ALA A 66 4.18 -17.89 -0.02
C ALA A 66 2.80 -17.76 -0.69
N GLY A 67 2.08 -16.67 -0.46
CA GLY A 67 0.74 -16.47 -1.00
C GLY A 67 0.03 -15.22 -0.45
N THR A 68 -1.29 -15.18 -0.53
CA THR A 68 -2.08 -14.08 0.06
C THR A 68 -2.32 -14.34 1.54
N PRO A 69 -2.42 -13.28 2.38
CA PRO A 69 -2.66 -13.44 3.81
C PRO A 69 -4.00 -14.12 4.11
N ASP A 70 -5.03 -13.84 3.33
CA ASP A 70 -6.36 -14.45 3.50
C ASP A 70 -6.36 -15.94 3.21
N PHE A 71 -5.64 -16.37 2.16
CA PHE A 71 -5.59 -17.80 1.82
C PHE A 71 -4.78 -18.60 2.84
N LEU A 72 -3.70 -18.03 3.39
CA LEU A 72 -3.00 -18.62 4.53
C LEU A 72 -3.95 -18.84 5.71
N LYS A 73 -4.78 -17.85 6.04
CA LYS A 73 -5.79 -17.98 7.11
C LYS A 73 -6.79 -19.09 6.81
N ILE A 74 -7.37 -19.11 5.61
CA ILE A 74 -8.32 -20.15 5.15
C ILE A 74 -7.70 -21.54 5.29
N LEU A 75 -6.43 -21.70 4.92
CA LEU A 75 -5.72 -22.98 4.98
C LEU A 75 -5.52 -23.45 6.43
N LEU A 76 -5.09 -22.54 7.32
CA LEU A 76 -4.92 -22.83 8.74
C LEU A 76 -6.26 -23.12 9.43
N ASP A 77 -7.33 -22.38 9.09
CA ASP A 77 -8.69 -22.62 9.60
C ASP A 77 -9.19 -24.00 9.18
N ALA A 78 -9.02 -24.36 7.90
CA ALA A 78 -9.45 -25.65 7.39
C ALA A 78 -8.67 -26.82 8.02
N ALA A 79 -7.37 -26.65 8.27
CA ALA A 79 -6.57 -27.64 8.98
C ALA A 79 -7.12 -27.90 10.40
N GLU A 80 -7.38 -26.83 11.14
CA GLU A 80 -7.93 -26.89 12.51
C GLU A 80 -9.32 -27.55 12.52
N GLN A 81 -10.23 -27.09 11.66
CA GLN A 81 -11.61 -27.61 11.57
C GLN A 81 -11.67 -29.09 11.20
N LYS A 82 -10.74 -29.57 10.36
CA LYS A 82 -10.70 -30.96 9.89
C LYS A 82 -9.80 -31.86 10.73
N GLY A 83 -9.17 -31.32 11.79
CA GLY A 83 -8.19 -32.07 12.60
C GLY A 83 -6.95 -32.51 11.82
N ARG A 84 -6.61 -31.78 10.74
CA ARG A 84 -5.46 -32.03 9.86
C ARG A 84 -4.23 -31.26 10.31
N ASN A 85 -3.04 -31.76 9.98
CA ASN A 85 -1.79 -31.18 10.50
C ASN A 85 -1.16 -30.18 9.52
N ALA A 86 -1.32 -28.87 9.79
CA ALA A 86 -0.61 -27.80 9.10
C ALA A 86 0.64 -27.27 9.85
N GLY A 87 1.05 -27.96 10.92
CA GLY A 87 2.15 -27.55 11.80
C GLY A 87 3.55 -27.71 11.22
N SER A 88 3.72 -28.09 9.97
CA SER A 88 5.03 -27.99 9.29
C SER A 88 5.34 -26.55 8.88
N ILE A 89 4.32 -25.75 8.55
CA ILE A 89 4.48 -24.35 8.16
C ILE A 89 4.82 -23.54 9.41
N ARG A 90 5.98 -22.87 9.39
CA ARG A 90 6.48 -22.04 10.50
C ARG A 90 6.82 -20.62 10.10
N LYS A 91 7.06 -20.39 8.81
CA LYS A 91 7.39 -19.07 8.26
C LYS A 91 6.53 -18.80 7.03
N ALA A 92 6.20 -17.54 6.79
CA ALA A 92 5.42 -17.16 5.64
C ALA A 92 5.86 -15.80 5.09
N VAL A 93 5.75 -15.64 3.77
CA VAL A 93 5.66 -14.33 3.15
C VAL A 93 4.29 -14.16 2.51
N VAL A 94 3.71 -12.99 2.71
CA VAL A 94 2.39 -12.65 2.17
C VAL A 94 2.46 -11.41 1.30
N SER A 95 1.67 -11.38 0.22
CA SER A 95 1.59 -10.23 -0.70
C SER A 95 0.23 -10.20 -1.41
N GLY A 96 -0.01 -9.17 -2.22
CA GLY A 96 -1.23 -9.04 -3.04
C GLY A 96 -2.50 -8.64 -2.30
N ALA A 97 -2.47 -8.54 -0.97
CA ALA A 97 -3.56 -8.01 -0.16
C ALA A 97 -3.03 -7.34 1.12
N ALA A 98 -3.90 -6.59 1.78
CA ALA A 98 -3.61 -5.97 3.07
C ALA A 98 -3.34 -7.05 4.14
N PHE A 99 -2.38 -6.80 5.02
CA PHE A 99 -2.04 -7.72 6.11
C PHE A 99 -2.13 -7.00 7.46
N PRO A 100 -3.34 -6.74 7.98
CA PRO A 100 -3.54 -5.89 9.15
C PRO A 100 -3.01 -6.55 10.44
N PRO A 101 -2.68 -5.75 11.48
CA PRO A 101 -2.13 -6.26 12.75
C PRO A 101 -2.97 -7.37 13.41
N SER A 102 -4.30 -7.32 13.28
CA SER A 102 -5.20 -8.36 13.79
C SER A 102 -4.93 -9.73 13.14
N LEU A 103 -4.81 -9.76 11.82
CA LEU A 103 -4.51 -10.98 11.06
C LEU A 103 -3.07 -11.44 11.28
N GLN A 104 -2.11 -10.51 11.41
CA GLN A 104 -0.74 -10.83 11.80
C GLN A 104 -0.70 -11.56 13.16
N ALA A 105 -1.39 -11.03 14.16
CA ALA A 105 -1.46 -11.63 15.48
C ALA A 105 -2.15 -12.99 15.48
N GLU A 106 -3.21 -13.17 14.68
CA GLU A 106 -3.88 -14.45 14.51
C GLU A 106 -2.96 -15.52 13.92
N ILE A 107 -2.29 -15.21 12.82
CA ILE A 107 -1.35 -16.13 12.17
C ILE A 107 -0.17 -16.45 13.11
N LYS A 108 0.33 -15.45 13.85
CA LYS A 108 1.41 -15.67 14.83
C LYS A 108 0.98 -16.58 15.98
N ARG A 109 -0.26 -16.47 16.50
CA ARG A 109 -0.78 -17.37 17.54
C ARG A 109 -0.80 -18.83 17.10
N ARG A 110 -0.89 -19.09 15.79
CA ARG A 110 -0.81 -20.43 15.19
C ARG A 110 0.62 -20.91 14.95
N GLY A 111 1.62 -20.16 15.41
CA GLY A 111 3.02 -20.52 15.32
C GLY A 111 3.66 -20.24 13.96
N VAL A 112 3.08 -19.34 13.16
CA VAL A 112 3.62 -18.94 11.86
C VAL A 112 4.13 -17.50 11.91
N ASP A 113 5.42 -17.32 11.63
CA ASP A 113 6.04 -16.02 11.43
C ASP A 113 5.83 -15.53 10.00
N ALA A 114 4.79 -14.71 9.79
CA ALA A 114 4.38 -14.23 8.48
C ALA A 114 4.77 -12.76 8.25
N TYR A 115 5.42 -12.43 7.13
CA TYR A 115 5.90 -11.08 6.82
C TYR A 115 5.39 -10.59 5.46
N GLN A 116 5.07 -9.31 5.34
CA GLN A 116 4.55 -8.72 4.11
C GLN A 116 5.65 -8.37 3.12
N ILE A 117 5.38 -8.61 1.84
CA ILE A 117 6.11 -8.04 0.71
C ILE A 117 5.16 -7.13 -0.05
N TYR A 118 5.58 -5.89 -0.31
CA TYR A 118 4.93 -4.99 -1.25
C TYR A 118 5.53 -5.18 -2.65
N ALA A 119 4.67 -5.51 -3.59
CA ALA A 119 5.04 -5.91 -4.93
C ALA A 119 3.96 -5.56 -5.93
N THR A 120 4.36 -5.35 -7.18
CA THR A 120 3.45 -5.22 -8.33
C THR A 120 3.77 -6.26 -9.39
N ALA A 121 2.86 -6.43 -10.36
CA ALA A 121 3.08 -7.33 -11.47
C ALA A 121 4.28 -6.88 -12.33
N ASP A 122 4.41 -5.56 -12.53
CA ASP A 122 5.39 -4.95 -13.42
C ASP A 122 6.80 -4.89 -12.81
N LEU A 123 6.91 -4.69 -11.49
CA LEU A 123 8.18 -4.41 -10.81
C LEU A 123 8.66 -5.54 -9.90
N GLY A 124 7.82 -6.55 -9.64
CA GLY A 124 8.11 -7.55 -8.63
C GLY A 124 8.20 -6.93 -7.24
N CYS A 125 9.22 -7.29 -6.46
CA CYS A 125 9.32 -6.91 -5.05
C CYS A 125 9.96 -5.53 -4.86
N ILE A 126 9.16 -4.57 -4.41
CA ILE A 126 9.55 -3.16 -4.22
C ILE A 126 10.01 -2.91 -2.78
N ALA A 127 9.29 -3.45 -1.80
CA ALA A 127 9.63 -3.32 -0.38
C ALA A 127 9.18 -4.55 0.42
N TYR A 128 9.77 -4.77 1.60
CA TYR A 128 9.49 -5.95 2.41
C TYR A 128 9.63 -5.70 3.92
N GLU A 129 8.83 -6.41 4.72
CA GLU A 129 8.98 -6.42 6.17
C GLU A 129 10.23 -7.20 6.63
N SER A 130 10.65 -6.91 7.85
CA SER A 130 11.65 -7.69 8.58
C SER A 130 11.09 -8.09 9.96
N PRO A 131 11.79 -8.94 10.73
CA PRO A 131 11.40 -9.28 12.10
C PRO A 131 11.22 -8.08 13.03
N ALA A 132 11.80 -6.92 12.70
CA ALA A 132 11.61 -5.69 13.46
C ALA A 132 10.18 -5.12 13.38
N ARG A 133 9.39 -5.45 12.34
CA ARG A 133 8.02 -4.93 12.13
C ARG A 133 7.89 -3.39 12.10
N GLU A 134 8.98 -2.70 11.79
CA GLU A 134 9.06 -1.24 11.74
C GLU A 134 8.97 -0.73 10.30
N GLY A 135 7.85 -1.00 9.63
CA GLY A 135 7.60 -0.65 8.23
C GLY A 135 8.26 -1.58 7.20
N LEU A 136 8.05 -1.25 5.92
CA LEU A 136 8.62 -1.98 4.78
C LEU A 136 9.95 -1.34 4.36
N ILE A 137 10.97 -2.16 4.25
CA ILE A 137 12.30 -1.79 3.79
C ILE A 137 12.31 -1.83 2.27
N VAL A 138 12.63 -0.71 1.63
CA VAL A 138 12.70 -0.58 0.17
C VAL A 138 13.88 -1.41 -0.37
N ASN A 139 13.62 -2.18 -1.42
CA ASN A 139 14.60 -3.03 -2.07
C ASN A 139 15.68 -2.18 -2.79
N GLU A 140 16.90 -2.70 -2.92
CA GLU A 140 18.06 -1.94 -3.42
C GLU A 140 18.04 -1.70 -4.94
N ASP A 141 17.21 -2.44 -5.66
CA ASP A 141 17.10 -2.47 -7.12
C ASP A 141 16.08 -1.45 -7.67
N VAL A 142 15.45 -0.67 -6.80
CA VAL A 142 14.47 0.35 -7.15
C VAL A 142 14.76 1.67 -6.47
N LEU A 143 14.46 2.77 -7.17
CA LEU A 143 14.35 4.09 -6.56
C LEU A 143 12.87 4.36 -6.27
N LEU A 144 12.55 4.55 -4.98
CA LEU A 144 11.20 4.87 -4.54
C LEU A 144 11.11 6.33 -4.12
N GLU A 145 10.08 7.01 -4.61
CA GLU A 145 9.69 8.36 -4.23
C GLU A 145 8.28 8.33 -3.65
N ILE A 146 8.01 9.21 -2.68
CA ILE A 146 6.64 9.54 -2.25
C ILE A 146 6.34 10.93 -2.79
N VAL A 147 5.34 11.03 -3.67
CA VAL A 147 4.98 12.27 -4.36
C VAL A 147 3.56 12.70 -4.03
N ARG A 148 3.26 13.97 -4.23
CA ARG A 148 1.88 14.45 -4.15
C ARG A 148 1.08 13.87 -5.32
N PRO A 149 -0.06 13.19 -5.04
CA PRO A 149 -0.84 12.49 -6.06
C PRO A 149 -1.12 13.35 -7.29
N GLY A 150 -0.85 12.79 -8.47
CA GLY A 150 -1.09 13.41 -9.77
C GLY A 150 -0.21 14.61 -10.14
N THR A 151 0.76 15.01 -9.30
CA THR A 151 1.68 16.12 -9.60
C THR A 151 3.10 15.68 -9.91
N GLY A 152 3.53 14.53 -9.39
CA GLY A 152 4.93 14.09 -9.44
C GLY A 152 5.87 14.87 -8.51
N GLU A 153 5.40 15.81 -7.70
CA GLU A 153 6.26 16.58 -6.78
C GLU A 153 6.53 15.78 -5.50
N PRO A 154 7.79 15.55 -5.09
CA PRO A 154 8.11 14.87 -3.84
C PRO A 154 7.50 15.57 -2.61
N VAL A 155 7.05 14.78 -1.64
CA VAL A 155 6.61 15.29 -0.33
C VAL A 155 7.71 15.11 0.73
N PRO A 156 7.73 15.91 1.81
CA PRO A 156 8.66 15.70 2.92
C PRO A 156 8.53 14.32 3.57
N ASP A 157 9.62 13.82 4.16
CA ASP A 157 9.60 12.58 4.91
C ASP A 157 8.53 12.59 6.01
N GLY A 158 7.78 11.49 6.11
CA GLY A 158 6.65 11.35 7.03
C GLY A 158 5.30 11.88 6.52
N GLU A 159 5.27 12.69 5.45
CA GLU A 159 4.02 13.07 4.79
C GLU A 159 3.50 11.93 3.92
N VAL A 160 2.17 11.73 3.91
CA VAL A 160 1.54 10.71 3.08
C VAL A 160 1.41 11.21 1.65
N GLY A 161 1.84 10.39 0.69
CA GLY A 161 1.73 10.65 -0.74
C GLY A 161 1.67 9.35 -1.55
N GLU A 162 1.63 9.50 -2.87
CA GLU A 162 1.61 8.40 -3.83
C GLU A 162 3.01 7.80 -4.01
N ILE A 163 3.07 6.46 -4.05
CA ILE A 163 4.29 5.72 -4.34
C ILE A 163 4.59 5.82 -5.84
N VAL A 164 5.77 6.35 -6.16
CA VAL A 164 6.36 6.37 -7.50
C VAL A 164 7.65 5.58 -7.49
N VAL A 165 7.83 4.70 -8.48
CA VAL A 165 9.00 3.82 -8.55
C VAL A 165 9.71 3.95 -9.88
N THR A 166 11.04 4.01 -9.82
CA THR A 166 11.93 3.82 -10.96
C THR A 166 12.66 2.48 -10.80
N SER A 167 12.57 1.63 -11.80
CA SER A 167 13.30 0.35 -11.89
C SER A 167 14.47 0.48 -12.86
N PHE A 168 15.60 -0.10 -12.47
CA PHE A 168 16.84 -0.12 -13.25
C PHE A 168 17.02 -1.43 -14.04
N ASP A 169 15.95 -2.18 -14.25
CA ASP A 169 15.96 -3.35 -15.14
C ASP A 169 16.39 -2.94 -16.55
N HIS A 170 17.39 -3.63 -17.10
CA HIS A 170 17.98 -3.28 -18.39
C HIS A 170 17.03 -3.55 -19.56
N ASP A 171 16.20 -4.59 -19.46
CA ASP A 171 15.34 -5.06 -20.55
C ASP A 171 13.92 -4.49 -20.44
N HIS A 172 13.50 -4.12 -19.22
CA HIS A 172 12.20 -3.53 -18.95
C HIS A 172 12.26 -2.39 -17.91
N PRO A 173 12.93 -1.27 -18.22
CA PRO A 173 13.05 -0.16 -17.30
C PRO A 173 11.73 0.58 -17.15
N TRP A 174 11.44 0.99 -15.91
CA TRP A 174 10.34 1.89 -15.59
C TRP A 174 10.90 3.17 -15.00
N ILE A 175 10.51 4.32 -15.55
CA ILE A 175 10.94 5.62 -15.05
C ILE A 175 9.72 6.31 -14.43
N ARG A 176 9.80 6.54 -13.12
CA ARG A 176 8.76 7.22 -12.33
C ARG A 176 7.35 6.68 -12.58
N LEU A 177 7.19 5.35 -12.53
CA LEU A 177 5.89 4.69 -12.60
C LEU A 177 5.09 4.99 -11.32
N ALA A 178 3.95 5.65 -11.47
CA ALA A 178 3.00 5.88 -10.39
C ALA A 178 2.16 4.61 -10.14
N LEU A 179 2.17 4.10 -8.91
CA LEU A 179 1.51 2.83 -8.57
C LEU A 179 0.03 3.01 -8.15
N GLY A 180 -0.39 4.25 -7.92
CA GLY A 180 -1.73 4.56 -7.40
C GLY A 180 -1.95 4.12 -5.95
N ASP A 181 -0.88 3.82 -5.20
CA ASP A 181 -0.92 3.46 -3.78
C ASP A 181 -0.33 4.58 -2.93
N LEU A 182 -0.88 4.77 -1.72
CA LEU A 182 -0.40 5.76 -0.75
C LEU A 182 0.55 5.13 0.26
N SER A 183 1.61 5.86 0.61
CA SER A 183 2.49 5.54 1.74
C SER A 183 3.19 6.81 2.25
N ALA A 184 4.12 6.64 3.19
CA ALA A 184 4.98 7.70 3.69
C ALA A 184 6.37 7.14 4.02
N ILE A 185 7.42 7.92 3.76
CA ILE A 185 8.79 7.60 4.18
C ILE A 185 8.85 7.62 5.71
N MET A 186 9.52 6.62 6.30
CA MET A 186 9.78 6.52 7.72
C MET A 186 11.21 7.00 8.02
N PRO A 187 11.39 7.92 8.99
CA PRO A 187 12.71 8.40 9.36
C PRO A 187 13.51 7.34 10.10
N GLY A 188 14.84 7.40 9.96
CA GLY A 188 15.79 6.57 10.72
C GLY A 188 16.00 5.16 10.16
N THR A 189 17.06 4.52 10.65
CA THR A 189 17.47 3.16 10.25
C THR A 189 16.56 2.10 10.85
N SER A 190 16.36 0.99 10.14
CA SER A 190 15.59 -0.15 10.68
C SER A 190 16.30 -0.75 11.90
N PRO A 191 15.58 -1.15 12.97
CA PRO A 191 16.17 -1.91 14.06
C PRO A 191 16.77 -3.26 13.64
N CYS A 192 16.41 -3.78 12.46
CA CYS A 192 17.04 -4.97 11.91
C CYS A 192 18.45 -4.74 11.33
N GLY A 193 18.96 -3.50 11.37
CA GLY A 193 20.29 -3.11 10.90
C GLY A 193 20.38 -2.78 9.40
N ARG A 194 19.31 -3.00 8.62
CA ARG A 194 19.25 -2.56 7.22
C ARG A 194 19.12 -1.04 7.13
N THR A 195 19.90 -0.45 6.23
CA THR A 195 20.05 1.00 6.06
C THR A 195 19.19 1.59 4.95
N ASN A 196 18.53 0.77 4.13
CA ASN A 196 17.61 1.22 3.09
C ASN A 196 16.47 2.06 3.66
N VAL A 197 15.92 2.93 2.81
CA VAL A 197 14.70 3.68 3.07
C VAL A 197 13.59 2.73 3.53
N ARG A 198 12.77 3.21 4.46
CA ARG A 198 11.58 2.51 4.91
C ARG A 198 10.34 3.31 4.56
N ILE A 199 9.27 2.59 4.24
CA ILE A 199 7.94 3.16 4.07
C ILE A 199 6.97 2.54 5.06
N ARG A 200 5.91 3.26 5.44
CA ARG A 200 4.90 2.77 6.39
C ARG A 200 4.14 1.52 5.91
N GLY A 201 4.18 1.23 4.62
CA GLY A 201 3.35 0.20 3.99
C GLY A 201 2.18 0.83 3.23
N TRP A 202 1.23 -0.01 2.83
CA TRP A 202 0.05 0.45 2.08
C TRP A 202 -0.91 1.21 2.98
N LEU A 203 -1.22 2.47 2.63
CA LEU A 203 -2.13 3.35 3.38
C LEU A 203 -3.44 3.64 2.63
N GLY A 204 -3.64 3.06 1.45
CA GLY A 204 -4.82 3.30 0.62
C GLY A 204 -4.47 3.51 -0.85
N ARG A 205 -5.48 3.84 -1.65
CA ARG A 205 -5.33 4.21 -3.07
C ARG A 205 -5.21 5.73 -3.22
N ALA A 206 -4.37 6.16 -4.15
CA ALA A 206 -4.15 7.57 -4.47
C ALA A 206 -5.27 8.17 -5.34
N ASP A 207 -5.97 7.34 -6.13
CA ASP A 207 -7.13 7.80 -6.89
C ASP A 207 -8.27 8.18 -5.93
N GLN A 208 -8.57 9.47 -5.93
CA GLN A 208 -9.62 10.09 -5.12
C GLN A 208 -10.56 10.91 -6.01
N THR A 209 -10.60 10.58 -7.31
CA THR A 209 -11.42 11.29 -8.27
C THR A 209 -12.88 11.16 -7.91
N THR A 210 -13.59 12.28 -7.82
CA THR A 210 -15.04 12.30 -7.58
C THR A 210 -15.75 13.15 -8.62
N LYS A 211 -17.03 12.85 -8.88
CA LYS A 211 -17.88 13.60 -9.79
C LYS A 211 -18.81 14.51 -9.00
N VAL A 212 -18.76 15.82 -9.25
CA VAL A 212 -19.58 16.83 -8.58
C VAL A 212 -20.31 17.66 -9.65
N LYS A 213 -21.64 17.70 -9.60
CA LYS A 213 -22.48 18.44 -10.58
C LYS A 213 -22.09 18.18 -12.04
N GLY A 214 -21.81 16.91 -12.38
CA GLY A 214 -21.43 16.51 -13.73
C GLY A 214 -19.94 16.64 -14.08
N MET A 215 -19.15 17.32 -13.27
CA MET A 215 -17.72 17.58 -13.51
C MET A 215 -16.83 16.67 -12.65
N PHE A 216 -15.68 16.25 -13.17
CA PHE A 216 -14.69 15.51 -12.38
C PHE A 216 -13.82 16.47 -11.57
N VAL A 217 -13.66 16.15 -10.30
CA VAL A 217 -12.70 16.79 -9.40
C VAL A 217 -11.62 15.78 -9.06
N ARG A 218 -10.35 16.16 -9.29
CA ARG A 218 -9.17 15.30 -9.18
C ARG A 218 -8.12 15.88 -8.23
N PRO A 219 -7.27 15.04 -7.60
CA PRO A 219 -6.20 15.50 -6.71
C PRO A 219 -5.31 16.61 -7.30
N GLU A 220 -4.96 16.53 -8.58
CA GLU A 220 -4.14 17.52 -9.28
C GLU A 220 -4.70 18.95 -9.20
N GLN A 221 -6.03 19.09 -9.20
CA GLN A 221 -6.69 20.39 -9.11
C GLN A 221 -6.53 21.00 -7.72
N LEU A 222 -6.56 20.18 -6.65
CA LEU A 222 -6.31 20.66 -5.30
C LEU A 222 -4.84 21.05 -5.10
N ALA A 223 -3.92 20.31 -5.72
CA ALA A 223 -2.51 20.68 -5.72
C ALA A 223 -2.27 22.03 -6.43
N GLU A 224 -2.90 22.27 -7.57
CA GLU A 224 -2.83 23.55 -8.28
C GLU A 224 -3.39 24.71 -7.44
N ILE A 225 -4.48 24.49 -6.69
CA ILE A 225 -4.99 25.50 -5.75
C ILE A 225 -3.95 25.78 -4.66
N GLY A 226 -3.36 24.74 -4.05
CA GLY A 226 -2.31 24.91 -3.04
C GLY A 226 -1.11 25.69 -3.55
N LYS A 227 -0.67 25.46 -4.80
CA LYS A 227 0.42 26.22 -5.43
C LYS A 227 0.13 27.72 -5.57
N ARG A 228 -1.12 28.09 -5.80
CA ARG A 228 -1.55 29.50 -5.91
C ARG A 228 -1.62 30.23 -4.58
N HIS A 229 -1.69 29.48 -3.47
CA HIS A 229 -1.84 30.01 -2.11
C HIS A 229 -0.78 29.40 -1.18
N PRO A 230 0.51 29.71 -1.36
CA PRO A 230 1.60 29.14 -0.55
C PRO A 230 1.48 29.47 0.96
N GLU A 231 0.63 30.42 1.33
CA GLU A 231 0.31 30.76 2.73
C GLU A 231 -0.57 29.72 3.45
N VAL A 232 -1.12 28.71 2.75
CA VAL A 232 -1.95 27.66 3.33
C VAL A 232 -1.18 26.34 3.49
N GLY A 233 -1.55 25.56 4.51
CA GLY A 233 -1.05 24.22 4.77
C GLY A 233 -1.81 23.14 3.98
N ARG A 234 -2.20 22.04 4.64
CA ARG A 234 -2.96 20.97 3.97
C ARG A 234 -4.31 21.48 3.48
N LEU A 235 -4.72 20.96 2.33
CA LEU A 235 -6.03 21.19 1.72
C LEU A 235 -6.83 19.89 1.72
N ARG A 236 -8.12 20.00 2.01
CA ARG A 236 -9.08 18.91 1.82
C ARG A 236 -10.37 19.43 1.24
N LEU A 237 -10.78 18.86 0.10
CA LEU A 237 -12.09 19.08 -0.46
C LEU A 237 -13.05 18.02 0.09
N VAL A 238 -14.03 18.44 0.87
CA VAL A 238 -15.11 17.58 1.34
C VAL A 238 -16.29 17.75 0.39
N VAL A 239 -16.74 16.65 -0.20
CA VAL A 239 -17.93 16.62 -1.05
C VAL A 239 -19.08 16.00 -0.26
N THR A 240 -20.18 16.73 -0.17
CA THR A 240 -21.39 16.34 0.57
C THR A 240 -22.62 16.49 -0.32
N ARG A 241 -23.79 16.14 0.21
CA ARG A 241 -25.09 16.40 -0.41
C ARG A 241 -25.91 17.30 0.53
N GLU A 242 -26.34 18.44 0.02
CA GLU A 242 -27.23 19.37 0.74
C GLU A 242 -28.60 19.36 0.04
N GLY A 243 -29.56 18.66 0.62
CA GLY A 243 -30.84 18.36 -0.02
C GLY A 243 -30.64 17.47 -1.25
N GLU A 244 -31.10 17.94 -2.42
CA GLU A 244 -30.98 17.22 -3.70
C GLU A 244 -29.76 17.65 -4.53
N ALA A 245 -28.89 18.51 -3.99
CA ALA A 245 -27.75 19.05 -4.71
C ALA A 245 -26.41 18.64 -4.08
N ASP A 246 -25.42 18.40 -4.94
CA ASP A 246 -24.02 18.27 -4.49
C ASP A 246 -23.52 19.59 -3.90
N ALA A 247 -22.79 19.50 -2.78
CA ALA A 247 -22.10 20.61 -2.15
C ALA A 247 -20.62 20.29 -1.98
N MET A 248 -19.77 21.33 -1.97
CA MET A 248 -18.33 21.21 -1.76
C MET A 248 -17.88 22.21 -0.71
N ALA A 249 -17.01 21.76 0.20
CA ALA A 249 -16.29 22.60 1.14
C ALA A 249 -14.78 22.34 1.01
N LEU A 250 -14.00 23.37 0.68
CA LEU A 250 -12.55 23.34 0.71
C LEU A 250 -12.08 23.75 2.11
N LEU A 251 -11.61 22.79 2.89
CA LEU A 251 -10.92 23.00 4.15
C LEU A 251 -9.45 23.33 3.85
N ALA A 252 -8.96 24.45 4.38
CA ALA A 252 -7.58 24.89 4.20
C ALA A 252 -6.94 25.22 5.54
N GLU A 253 -5.86 24.52 5.89
CA GLU A 253 -5.08 24.84 7.09
C GLU A 253 -4.42 26.21 6.94
N CYS A 254 -4.56 27.09 7.93
CA CYS A 254 -3.97 28.43 7.89
C CYS A 254 -3.62 28.94 9.29
N ALA A 255 -2.44 29.52 9.45
CA ALA A 255 -2.01 30.11 10.72
C ALA A 255 -2.69 31.47 11.01
N GLN A 256 -3.08 32.21 9.97
CA GLN A 256 -3.66 33.55 10.08
C GLN A 256 -4.95 33.64 9.23
N PRO A 257 -6.09 33.15 9.75
CA PRO A 257 -7.33 33.15 8.99
C PRO A 257 -7.83 34.58 8.74
N SER A 258 -8.30 34.84 7.51
CA SER A 258 -8.96 36.09 7.14
C SER A 258 -10.01 35.86 6.06
N ASP A 259 -11.07 36.67 6.06
CA ASP A 259 -12.13 36.58 5.05
C ASP A 259 -11.60 36.82 3.63
N ALA A 260 -10.63 37.73 3.49
CA ALA A 260 -9.95 37.99 2.23
C ALA A 260 -9.22 36.74 1.69
N LEU A 261 -8.57 35.95 2.54
CA LEU A 261 -7.94 34.70 2.14
C LEU A 261 -8.99 33.65 1.72
N ALA A 262 -10.07 33.51 2.52
CA ALA A 262 -11.15 32.59 2.19
C ALA A 262 -11.77 32.90 0.82
N GLN A 263 -11.94 34.19 0.49
CA GLN A 263 -12.44 34.63 -0.80
C GLN A 263 -11.47 34.31 -1.95
N ARG A 264 -10.17 34.59 -1.80
CA ARG A 264 -9.15 34.25 -2.82
C ARG A 264 -9.08 32.74 -3.09
N LEU A 265 -9.19 31.93 -2.05
CA LEU A 265 -9.27 30.47 -2.17
C LEU A 265 -10.55 30.03 -2.89
N ALA A 266 -11.70 30.65 -2.61
CA ALA A 266 -12.97 30.34 -3.27
C ALA A 266 -12.93 30.67 -4.77
N GLU A 267 -12.31 31.81 -5.11
CA GLU A 267 -12.07 32.22 -6.51
C GLU A 267 -11.16 31.21 -7.23
N SER A 268 -10.10 30.75 -6.57
CA SER A 268 -9.19 29.75 -7.14
C SER A 268 -9.83 28.37 -7.27
N LEU A 269 -10.60 27.94 -6.27
CA LEU A 269 -11.40 26.72 -6.31
C LEU A 269 -12.32 26.74 -7.54
N ARG A 270 -13.06 27.84 -7.74
CA ARG A 270 -13.94 28.01 -8.90
C ARG A 270 -13.16 28.05 -10.22
N ALA A 271 -12.04 28.75 -10.26
CA ALA A 271 -11.23 28.88 -11.48
C ALA A 271 -10.65 27.53 -11.94
N VAL A 272 -10.17 26.71 -10.99
CA VAL A 272 -9.49 25.43 -11.26
C VAL A 272 -10.47 24.28 -11.46
N THR A 273 -11.47 24.15 -10.57
CA THR A 273 -12.44 23.03 -10.63
C THR A 273 -13.63 23.32 -11.53
N LYS A 274 -13.84 24.58 -11.93
CA LYS A 274 -15.06 25.09 -12.60
C LYS A 274 -16.33 24.96 -11.76
N LEU A 275 -16.19 24.69 -10.47
CA LEU A 275 -17.29 24.53 -9.51
C LEU A 275 -17.11 25.50 -8.33
N GLY A 276 -18.21 26.09 -7.87
CA GLY A 276 -18.23 26.86 -6.63
C GLY A 276 -18.35 25.95 -5.40
N GLY A 277 -17.75 26.37 -4.29
CA GLY A 277 -17.85 25.68 -3.00
C GLY A 277 -17.58 26.63 -1.84
N ARG A 278 -17.96 26.21 -0.63
CA ARG A 278 -17.59 26.90 0.61
C ARG A 278 -16.08 26.76 0.85
N VAL A 279 -15.46 27.76 1.45
CA VAL A 279 -14.09 27.65 1.98
C VAL A 279 -14.15 27.79 3.49
N GLU A 280 -13.45 26.89 4.18
CA GLU A 280 -13.30 26.95 5.64
C GLU A 280 -11.81 26.96 5.97
N LEU A 281 -11.37 28.01 6.67
CA LEU A 281 -10.01 28.09 7.17
C LEU A 281 -9.94 27.39 8.52
N VAL A 282 -9.08 26.38 8.62
CA VAL A 282 -8.93 25.54 9.82
C VAL A 282 -7.53 25.72 10.41
N ALA A 283 -7.38 25.34 11.69
CA ALA A 283 -6.10 25.48 12.38
C ALA A 283 -4.99 24.66 11.68
N PRO A 284 -3.72 25.09 11.73
CA PRO A 284 -2.61 24.28 11.23
C PRO A 284 -2.55 22.89 11.87
N SER A 285 -2.23 21.86 11.08
CA SER A 285 -2.19 20.45 11.51
C SER A 285 -3.52 19.88 12.02
N SER A 286 -4.65 20.54 11.76
CA SER A 286 -5.97 20.03 12.13
C SER A 286 -6.53 19.01 11.13
N LEU A 287 -6.05 19.01 9.88
CA LEU A 287 -6.44 18.02 8.88
C LEU A 287 -5.60 16.74 9.00
N PRO A 288 -6.21 15.55 8.86
CA PRO A 288 -5.49 14.29 8.93
C PRO A 288 -4.41 14.16 7.84
N ASN A 289 -3.23 13.69 8.23
CA ASN A 289 -2.18 13.25 7.30
C ASN A 289 -2.44 11.79 6.87
N ASP A 290 -3.54 11.57 6.14
CA ASP A 290 -4.00 10.26 5.64
C ASP A 290 -3.89 10.15 4.10
N GLY A 291 -3.28 11.15 3.45
CA GLY A 291 -3.15 11.25 2.00
C GLY A 291 -4.44 11.65 1.26
N LYS A 292 -5.56 11.83 1.97
CA LYS A 292 -6.83 12.25 1.38
C LYS A 292 -6.90 13.77 1.21
N VAL A 293 -6.90 14.19 -0.05
CA VAL A 293 -7.15 15.57 -0.49
C VAL A 293 -8.59 15.77 -0.98
N ILE A 294 -9.27 14.68 -1.36
CA ILE A 294 -10.70 14.67 -1.68
C ILE A 294 -11.38 13.63 -0.78
N GLU A 295 -12.40 14.07 -0.05
CA GLU A 295 -13.21 13.24 0.82
C GLU A 295 -14.67 13.31 0.35
N ASP A 296 -15.11 12.28 -0.37
CA ASP A 296 -16.51 12.14 -0.76
C ASP A 296 -17.32 11.49 0.37
N ARG A 297 -18.17 12.29 1.02
CA ARG A 297 -19.05 11.84 2.12
C ARG A 297 -20.47 11.57 1.65
N ARG A 298 -20.75 11.65 0.35
CA ARG A 298 -22.07 11.30 -0.17
C ARG A 298 -22.27 9.80 -0.01
N ALA A 299 -23.46 9.40 0.43
CA ALA A 299 -23.81 7.99 0.50
C ALA A 299 -23.76 7.39 -0.92
N LEU A 300 -23.05 6.27 -1.07
CA LEU A 300 -23.18 5.42 -2.26
C LEU A 300 -24.58 4.80 -2.19
N THR A 301 -25.53 5.37 -2.93
CA THR A 301 -26.80 4.70 -3.24
C THR A 301 -26.56 3.54 -4.19
#